data_AF-A0A2V5V4J6-F1
#
_entry.id   AF-A0A2V5V4J6-F1
#
_cell.length_a   1.000
_cell.length_b   1.000
_cell.length_c   1.000
_cell.angle_alpha   90.00
_cell.angle_beta   90.00
_cell.angle_gamma   90.00
#
_symmetry.space_group_name_H-M   'P 1'
#
loop_
_entity.id
_entity.type
_entity.pdbx_description
1 polymer ?
#
loop_
_entity_poly.entity_id
_entity_poly.type
_entity_poly.pdbx_seq_one_letter_code
_entity_poly.pdbx_strand_id
1 'polypeptide(L)'
;MTTELSKTEPILDFLLISNFNLSNLAALLSKDEESPMIRAVTAPFGQVMQVLLEPASDLWSKGTQGVVVWTSPESVSPSYRRLLESEEAEPEQLMQEVDEFCGSIKAIPGHVNYIFVPSWVVGPFEKRMGLLDMDLRQGLSLALMRMNLRLVENLQNDSRIFVLDAARWVAVHGEKSFSQRLWYLSKTPFGFEFLKTAAAEIKAAVRALTGETRKLLLVDLDETLWGGIVGDVGWQNVRLGGIDPIGEAFRDFQLGLKALKRRGVLLGIVSKNEESTALEAIRSHPEMVLRQDDFAGWRINWQDKAQNILDLVSELNLGLQSVVFVDDSPVERARVRQALPDVFVPEWPADVMGRKSVLMQLRCFDAPLVTTEDVGRTNMYFAEKKRQAARTEVASLGEWLDSLNIRVAAEPLHEANLDRATQLLNKTNQMNL
;
A
#
# COMPACT_ATOMS: atom_id res chain seq x y z
N MET A 1 -3.65 -21.88 -34.46
CA MET A 1 -4.60 -22.28 -33.40
C MET A 1 -3.79 -22.76 -32.22
N THR A 2 -3.30 -21.84 -31.40
CA THR A 2 -2.68 -22.10 -30.11
C THR A 2 -3.71 -21.65 -29.10
N THR A 3 -4.32 -22.64 -28.44
CA THR A 3 -5.25 -22.47 -27.35
C THR A 3 -4.49 -21.82 -26.20
N GLU A 4 -4.65 -20.50 -26.03
CA GLU A 4 -4.39 -19.84 -24.77
C GLU A 4 -5.29 -20.51 -23.74
N LEU A 5 -4.71 -21.37 -22.91
CA LEU A 5 -5.29 -21.72 -21.62
C LEU A 5 -5.40 -20.39 -20.86
N SER A 6 -6.57 -19.77 -20.85
CA SER A 6 -6.84 -18.67 -19.96
C SER A 6 -6.62 -19.20 -18.54
N LYS A 7 -5.52 -18.78 -17.91
CA LYS A 7 -5.32 -18.97 -16.48
C LYS A 7 -6.43 -18.16 -15.83
N THR A 8 -7.53 -18.81 -15.45
CA THR A 8 -8.50 -18.21 -14.54
C THR A 8 -7.75 -17.90 -13.26
N GLU A 9 -7.50 -16.61 -13.02
CA GLU A 9 -6.89 -16.16 -11.78
C GLU A 9 -7.71 -16.68 -10.60
N PRO A 10 -7.06 -17.16 -9.53
CA PRO A 10 -7.78 -17.69 -8.37
C PRO A 10 -8.61 -16.57 -7.74
N ILE A 11 -9.93 -16.76 -7.70
CA ILE A 11 -10.85 -15.87 -7.00
C ILE A 11 -10.72 -16.13 -5.50
N LEU A 12 -10.46 -15.09 -4.72
CA LEU A 12 -10.35 -15.18 -3.27
C LEU A 12 -11.71 -15.00 -2.61
N ASP A 13 -12.13 -15.99 -1.83
CA ASP A 13 -13.40 -15.93 -1.10
C ASP A 13 -13.25 -15.18 0.23
N PHE A 14 -14.07 -14.15 0.40
CA PHE A 14 -14.07 -13.26 1.55
C PHE A 14 -15.41 -13.27 2.29
N LEU A 15 -15.35 -13.45 3.61
CA LEU A 15 -16.50 -13.29 4.50
C LEU A 15 -16.47 -11.92 5.18
N LEU A 16 -17.58 -11.18 5.14
CA LEU A 16 -17.71 -9.87 5.80
C LEU A 16 -18.60 -10.02 7.04
N ILE A 17 -18.01 -9.81 8.22
CA ILE A 17 -18.67 -9.94 9.52
C ILE A 17 -18.83 -8.54 10.14
N SER A 18 -20.07 -8.15 10.44
CA SER A 18 -20.38 -6.84 11.00
C SER A 18 -21.71 -6.82 11.76
N ASN A 19 -21.84 -5.88 12.69
CA ASN A 19 -23.11 -5.56 13.36
C ASN A 19 -23.96 -4.54 12.56
N PHE A 20 -23.45 -4.06 11.42
CA PHE A 20 -24.16 -3.19 10.49
C PHE A 20 -24.11 -3.74 9.06
N ASN A 21 -24.86 -3.13 8.16
CA ASN A 21 -25.00 -3.61 6.79
C ASN A 21 -23.76 -3.26 5.93
N LEU A 22 -23.11 -4.30 5.41
CA LEU A 22 -21.93 -4.21 4.53
C LEU A 22 -22.18 -4.67 3.09
N SER A 23 -23.44 -4.85 2.65
CA SER A 23 -23.74 -5.33 1.30
C SER A 23 -23.15 -4.47 0.19
N ASN A 24 -23.07 -3.15 0.40
CA ASN A 24 -22.40 -2.24 -0.54
C ASN A 24 -20.90 -2.49 -0.62
N LEU A 25 -20.23 -2.77 0.50
CA LEU A 25 -18.81 -3.10 0.51
C LEU A 25 -18.55 -4.45 -0.18
N ALA A 26 -19.38 -5.46 0.11
CA ALA A 26 -19.31 -6.76 -0.55
C ALA A 26 -19.45 -6.63 -2.08
N ALA A 27 -20.40 -5.82 -2.53
CA ALA A 27 -20.62 -5.54 -3.95
C ALA A 27 -19.44 -4.78 -4.58
N LEU A 28 -18.84 -3.81 -3.87
CA LEU A 28 -17.67 -3.09 -4.36
C LEU A 28 -16.45 -4.00 -4.52
N LEU A 29 -16.19 -4.87 -3.54
CA LEU A 29 -15.10 -5.84 -3.61
C LEU A 29 -15.31 -6.89 -4.72
N SER A 30 -16.56 -7.33 -4.91
CA SER A 30 -16.88 -8.41 -5.88
C SER A 30 -17.01 -7.95 -7.33
N LYS A 31 -17.27 -6.66 -7.57
CA LYS A 31 -17.37 -6.08 -8.91
C LYS A 31 -16.03 -5.59 -9.46
N ASP A 32 -15.00 -5.53 -8.62
CA ASP A 32 -13.67 -5.15 -9.05
C ASP A 32 -12.99 -6.34 -9.76
N GLU A 33 -12.93 -6.24 -11.09
CA GLU A 33 -12.35 -7.24 -11.98
C GLU A 33 -10.81 -7.17 -12.04
N GLU A 34 -10.17 -6.17 -11.41
CA GLU A 34 -8.70 -6.13 -11.34
C GLU A 34 -8.18 -7.24 -10.42
N SER A 35 -7.03 -7.82 -10.77
CA SER A 35 -6.35 -8.77 -9.91
C SER A 35 -5.86 -8.12 -8.59
N PRO A 36 -5.95 -8.83 -7.44
CA PRO A 36 -6.52 -10.16 -7.26
C PRO A 36 -8.06 -10.13 -7.18
N MET A 37 -8.76 -10.99 -7.92
CA MET A 37 -10.22 -11.05 -7.87
C MET A 37 -10.72 -11.50 -6.49
N ILE A 38 -11.69 -10.77 -5.92
CA ILE A 38 -12.29 -11.08 -4.60
C ILE A 38 -13.76 -11.39 -4.81
N ARG A 39 -14.26 -12.46 -4.19
CA ARG A 39 -15.70 -12.72 -4.05
C ARG A 39 -16.09 -12.54 -2.59
N ALA A 40 -16.83 -11.48 -2.30
CA ALA A 40 -17.20 -11.12 -0.93
C ALA A 40 -18.66 -11.45 -0.64
N VAL A 41 -18.91 -12.14 0.47
CA VAL A 41 -20.25 -12.45 1.00
C VAL A 41 -20.39 -11.91 2.42
N THR A 42 -21.58 -11.44 2.79
CA THR A 42 -21.83 -10.93 4.14
C THR A 42 -22.38 -12.03 5.04
N ALA A 43 -21.89 -12.11 6.26
CA ALA A 43 -22.48 -12.89 7.33
C ALA A 43 -23.89 -12.38 7.71
N PRO A 44 -24.71 -13.20 8.40
CA PRO A 44 -26.00 -12.76 8.93
C PRO A 44 -25.88 -11.48 9.78
N PHE A 45 -26.78 -10.54 9.54
CA PHE A 45 -26.76 -9.22 10.17
C PHE A 45 -26.82 -9.32 11.71
N GLY A 46 -25.92 -8.63 12.40
CA GLY A 46 -25.93 -8.51 13.87
C GLY A 46 -25.40 -9.73 14.61
N GLN A 47 -24.93 -10.77 13.92
CA GLN A 47 -24.50 -12.05 14.50
C GLN A 47 -22.98 -12.17 14.66
N VAL A 48 -22.28 -11.05 14.92
CA VAL A 48 -20.80 -11.01 14.92
C VAL A 48 -20.20 -12.08 15.83
N MET A 49 -20.56 -12.06 17.12
CA MET A 49 -19.99 -13.00 18.09
C MET A 49 -20.43 -14.44 17.84
N GLN A 50 -21.66 -14.65 17.37
CA GLN A 50 -22.17 -16.00 17.03
C GLN A 50 -21.33 -16.60 15.91
N VAL A 51 -21.05 -15.83 14.85
CA VAL A 51 -20.23 -16.29 13.72
C VAL A 51 -18.78 -16.52 14.13
N LEU A 52 -18.19 -15.64 14.95
CA LEU A 52 -16.80 -15.79 15.43
C LEU A 52 -16.62 -16.98 16.38
N LEU A 53 -17.64 -17.29 17.20
CA LEU A 53 -17.60 -18.39 18.19
C LEU A 53 -18.03 -19.75 17.61
N GLU A 54 -18.57 -19.79 16.40
CA GLU A 54 -18.98 -21.02 15.70
C GLU A 54 -18.08 -21.34 14.50
N PRO A 55 -16.81 -21.76 14.72
CA PRO A 55 -15.85 -22.05 13.65
C PRO A 55 -16.25 -23.25 12.78
N ALA A 56 -17.25 -24.04 13.19
CA ALA A 56 -17.81 -25.16 12.44
C ALA A 56 -18.98 -24.76 11.52
N SER A 57 -19.37 -23.47 11.49
CA SER A 57 -20.40 -22.96 10.58
C SER A 57 -19.99 -23.16 9.11
N ASP A 58 -20.96 -23.43 8.24
CA ASP A 58 -20.76 -23.49 6.78
C ASP A 58 -20.19 -22.16 6.21
N LEU A 59 -20.32 -21.06 6.96
CA LEU A 59 -19.71 -19.76 6.63
C LEU A 59 -18.17 -19.81 6.61
N TRP A 60 -17.57 -20.71 7.41
CA TRP A 60 -16.13 -20.97 7.46
C TRP A 60 -15.72 -22.17 6.57
N SER A 61 -16.47 -22.41 5.49
CA SER A 61 -16.13 -23.46 4.52
C SER A 61 -14.65 -23.38 4.13
N LYS A 62 -14.03 -24.52 3.77
CA LYS A 62 -12.60 -24.61 3.40
C LYS A 62 -12.16 -23.66 2.27
N GLY A 63 -13.10 -23.05 1.54
CA GLY A 63 -12.82 -22.06 0.50
C GLY A 63 -12.58 -20.64 1.02
N THR A 64 -13.04 -20.27 2.22
CA THR A 64 -12.91 -18.91 2.75
C THR A 64 -11.44 -18.59 3.06
N GLN A 65 -10.81 -17.74 2.25
CA GLN A 65 -9.40 -17.38 2.38
C GLN A 65 -9.20 -16.07 3.14
N GLY A 66 -10.19 -15.19 3.12
CA GLY A 66 -10.16 -13.91 3.80
C GLY A 66 -11.42 -13.58 4.57
N VAL A 67 -11.30 -12.66 5.51
CA VAL A 67 -12.40 -12.15 6.31
C VAL A 67 -12.19 -10.68 6.62
N VAL A 68 -13.26 -9.90 6.61
CA VAL A 68 -13.29 -8.53 7.13
C VAL A 68 -14.18 -8.54 8.37
N VAL A 69 -13.63 -8.22 9.53
CA VAL A 69 -14.38 -8.07 10.79
C VAL A 69 -14.47 -6.59 11.09
N TRP A 70 -15.64 -5.98 10.82
CA TRP A 70 -15.82 -4.53 10.99
C TRP A 70 -17.05 -4.25 11.84
N THR A 71 -16.81 -3.86 13.08
CA THR A 71 -17.86 -3.62 14.08
C THR A 71 -17.95 -2.14 14.45
N SER A 72 -19.00 -1.75 15.17
CA SER A 72 -19.04 -0.50 15.91
C SER A 72 -18.58 -0.72 17.36
N PRO A 73 -17.93 0.26 18.01
CA PRO A 73 -17.33 0.08 19.33
C PRO A 73 -18.37 -0.33 20.38
N GLU A 74 -19.58 0.23 20.33
CA GLU A 74 -20.68 -0.09 21.24
C GLU A 74 -21.31 -1.48 21.01
N SER A 75 -21.02 -2.13 19.88
CA SER A 75 -21.45 -3.52 19.66
C SER A 75 -20.52 -4.53 20.33
N VAL A 76 -19.26 -4.14 20.52
CA VAL A 76 -18.22 -4.96 21.15
C VAL A 76 -18.14 -4.70 22.65
N SER A 77 -18.30 -3.44 23.06
CA SER A 77 -18.09 -3.01 24.42
C SER A 77 -19.39 -2.48 25.05
N PRO A 78 -20.00 -3.23 25.99
CA PRO A 78 -21.04 -2.70 26.88
C PRO A 78 -20.59 -1.44 27.62
N SER A 79 -19.33 -1.38 28.07
CA SER A 79 -18.77 -0.21 28.73
C SER A 79 -18.79 1.03 27.83
N TYR A 80 -18.43 0.90 26.55
CA TYR A 80 -18.50 1.99 25.59
C TYR A 80 -19.95 2.42 25.29
N ARG A 81 -20.89 1.47 25.26
CA ARG A 81 -22.32 1.78 25.11
C ARG A 81 -22.85 2.66 26.25
N ARG A 82 -22.44 2.36 27.49
CA ARG A 82 -22.79 3.18 28.67
C ARG A 82 -22.29 4.62 28.53
N LEU A 83 -21.07 4.81 28.00
CA LEU A 83 -20.55 6.15 27.71
C LEU A 83 -21.42 6.91 26.69
N LEU A 84 -21.91 6.25 25.64
CA LEU A 84 -22.84 6.86 24.65
C LEU A 84 -24.16 7.28 25.31
N GLU A 85 -24.60 6.54 26.32
CA GLU A 85 -25.78 6.82 27.14
C GLU A 85 -25.51 7.90 28.21
N SER A 86 -24.32 8.53 28.20
CA SER A 86 -23.86 9.54 29.17
C SER A 86 -23.70 9.01 30.60
N GLU A 87 -23.41 7.72 30.75
CA GLU A 87 -23.03 7.09 32.02
C GLU A 87 -21.50 6.96 32.13
N GLU A 88 -20.99 6.77 33.36
CA GLU A 88 -19.59 6.41 33.58
C GLU A 88 -19.32 4.94 33.25
N ALA A 89 -18.11 4.66 32.75
CA ALA A 89 -17.61 3.32 32.54
C ALA A 89 -16.21 3.13 33.16
N GLU A 90 -15.98 1.95 33.74
CA GLU A 90 -14.68 1.62 34.32
C GLU A 90 -13.65 1.35 33.21
N PRO A 91 -12.51 2.07 33.16
CA PRO A 91 -11.59 1.97 32.04
C PRO A 91 -10.95 0.59 31.89
N GLU A 92 -10.74 -0.14 32.98
CA GLU A 92 -10.20 -1.50 32.98
C GLU A 92 -11.19 -2.49 32.36
N GLN A 93 -12.49 -2.35 32.66
CA GLN A 93 -13.55 -3.17 32.07
C GLN A 93 -13.63 -2.96 30.56
N LEU A 94 -13.52 -1.70 30.13
CA LEU A 94 -13.46 -1.33 28.70
C LEU A 94 -12.32 -2.07 27.97
N MET A 95 -11.13 -2.15 28.58
CA MET A 95 -9.99 -2.86 27.97
C MET A 95 -10.18 -4.38 27.95
N GLN A 96 -10.78 -4.96 29.01
CA GLN A 96 -11.08 -6.40 29.06
C GLN A 96 -12.06 -6.81 27.94
N GLU A 97 -13.10 -6.03 27.70
CA GLU A 97 -14.07 -6.28 26.62
C GLU A 97 -13.40 -6.24 25.24
N VAL A 98 -12.43 -5.34 25.04
CA VAL A 98 -11.61 -5.31 23.81
C VAL A 98 -10.72 -6.55 23.70
N ASP A 99 -10.12 -7.00 24.80
CA ASP A 99 -9.28 -8.20 24.83
C ASP A 99 -10.06 -9.47 24.48
N GLU A 100 -11.28 -9.61 25.01
CA GLU A 100 -12.19 -10.73 24.69
C GLU A 100 -12.56 -10.78 23.20
N PHE A 101 -12.85 -9.61 22.62
CA PHE A 101 -13.09 -9.49 21.19
C PHE A 101 -11.86 -9.85 20.36
N CYS A 102 -10.68 -9.38 20.76
CA CYS A 102 -9.42 -9.76 20.11
C CYS A 102 -9.17 -11.26 20.20
N GLY A 103 -9.48 -11.90 21.32
CA GLY A 103 -9.42 -13.36 21.49
C GLY A 103 -10.30 -14.09 20.48
N SER A 104 -11.50 -13.58 20.24
CA SER A 104 -12.43 -14.14 19.25
C SER A 104 -11.93 -14.00 17.81
N ILE A 105 -11.28 -12.88 17.47
CA ILE A 105 -10.64 -12.71 16.15
C ILE A 105 -9.46 -13.68 15.98
N LYS A 106 -8.61 -13.83 17.01
CA LYS A 106 -7.47 -14.78 16.96
C LYS A 106 -7.92 -16.23 16.79
N ALA A 107 -9.10 -16.58 17.32
CA ALA A 107 -9.70 -17.90 17.22
C ALA A 107 -10.28 -18.22 15.83
N ILE A 108 -10.28 -17.27 14.88
CA ILE A 108 -10.70 -17.52 13.49
C ILE A 108 -9.89 -18.69 12.90
N PRO A 109 -10.54 -19.65 12.20
CA PRO A 109 -9.90 -20.87 11.70
C PRO A 109 -8.58 -20.62 10.95
N GLY A 110 -7.59 -21.48 11.22
CA GLY A 110 -6.22 -21.33 10.70
C GLY A 110 -6.06 -21.37 9.18
N HIS A 111 -7.08 -21.80 8.43
CA HIS A 111 -7.06 -21.80 6.96
C HIS A 111 -7.37 -20.42 6.36
N VAL A 112 -7.93 -19.49 7.15
CA VAL A 112 -8.17 -18.11 6.76
C VAL A 112 -6.86 -17.35 6.90
N ASN A 113 -6.30 -16.90 5.78
CA ASN A 113 -4.97 -16.29 5.73
C ASN A 113 -5.00 -14.77 5.86
N TYR A 114 -6.15 -14.14 5.54
CA TYR A 114 -6.26 -12.68 5.46
C TYR A 114 -7.39 -12.18 6.36
N ILE A 115 -7.07 -11.65 7.53
CA ILE A 115 -8.04 -11.14 8.50
C ILE A 115 -7.89 -9.62 8.57
N PHE A 116 -8.83 -8.88 7.99
CA PHE A 116 -8.83 -7.42 8.04
C PHE A 116 -9.76 -6.90 9.13
N VAL A 117 -9.23 -6.03 9.98
CA VAL A 117 -9.98 -5.43 11.09
C VAL A 117 -9.87 -3.91 10.99
N PRO A 118 -10.84 -3.22 10.36
CA PRO A 118 -10.87 -1.77 10.39
C PRO A 118 -11.02 -1.25 11.84
N SER A 119 -10.21 -0.27 12.22
CA SER A 119 -10.28 0.39 13.52
C SER A 119 -11.66 1.02 13.74
N TRP A 120 -12.09 1.14 14.99
CA TRP A 120 -13.37 1.79 15.29
C TRP A 120 -13.33 3.28 15.00
N VAL A 121 -14.42 3.78 14.41
CA VAL A 121 -14.64 5.20 14.13
C VAL A 121 -16.02 5.61 14.62
N VAL A 122 -16.16 6.88 14.98
CA VAL A 122 -17.41 7.44 15.51
C VAL A 122 -17.83 8.62 14.66
N GLY A 123 -19.12 8.66 14.34
CA GLY A 123 -19.71 9.72 13.52
C GLY A 123 -19.77 11.08 14.22
N PRO A 124 -19.97 12.16 13.46
CA PRO A 124 -20.12 13.51 14.02
C PRO A 124 -21.42 13.70 14.81
N PHE A 125 -22.35 12.74 14.72
CA PHE A 125 -23.69 12.84 15.31
C PHE A 125 -23.76 12.44 16.79
N GLU A 126 -22.67 11.87 17.34
CA GLU A 126 -22.62 11.53 18.75
C GLU A 126 -22.39 12.77 19.62
N LYS A 127 -23.01 12.79 20.79
CA LYS A 127 -22.92 13.90 21.73
C LYS A 127 -21.54 13.93 22.37
N ARG A 128 -20.63 14.73 21.81
CA ARG A 128 -19.31 14.98 22.42
C ARG A 128 -19.44 15.92 23.60
N MET A 129 -18.77 15.63 24.71
CA MET A 129 -18.81 16.46 25.92
C MET A 129 -17.82 17.63 25.92
N GLY A 130 -17.36 18.04 24.74
CA GLY A 130 -16.34 19.09 24.60
C GLY A 130 -15.03 18.70 25.30
N LEU A 131 -14.55 19.53 26.21
CA LEU A 131 -13.29 19.27 26.94
C LEU A 131 -13.32 17.99 27.79
N LEU A 132 -14.52 17.56 28.24
CA LEU A 132 -14.68 16.34 29.03
C LEU A 132 -14.63 15.07 28.17
N ASP A 133 -14.59 15.20 26.84
CA ASP A 133 -14.50 14.05 25.93
C ASP A 133 -13.12 13.35 26.00
N MET A 134 -12.15 14.00 26.65
CA MET A 134 -10.81 13.48 26.96
C MET A 134 -10.67 12.99 28.41
N ASP A 135 -11.77 12.81 29.14
CA ASP A 135 -11.76 12.22 30.47
C ASP A 135 -11.77 10.68 30.43
N LEU A 136 -11.10 10.04 31.39
CA LEU A 136 -10.92 8.59 31.42
C LEU A 136 -12.20 7.80 31.70
N ARG A 137 -13.15 8.33 32.47
CA ARG A 137 -14.34 7.59 32.93
C ARG A 137 -15.59 7.89 32.12
N GLN A 138 -15.61 9.03 31.45
CA GLN A 138 -16.82 9.56 30.80
C GLN A 138 -16.57 10.01 29.35
N GLY A 139 -15.30 10.19 28.92
CA GLY A 139 -14.98 10.73 27.60
C GLY A 139 -15.03 9.70 26.47
N LEU A 140 -15.87 9.94 25.46
CA LEU A 140 -16.03 9.04 24.30
C LEU A 140 -14.77 9.03 23.43
N SER A 141 -14.17 10.21 23.18
CA SER A 141 -12.97 10.30 22.35
C SER A 141 -11.78 9.56 22.98
N LEU A 142 -11.51 9.77 24.27
CA LEU A 142 -10.41 9.06 24.93
C LEU A 142 -10.67 7.56 25.04
N ALA A 143 -11.90 7.14 25.35
CA ALA A 143 -12.28 5.74 25.36
C ALA A 143 -12.01 5.07 24.01
N LEU A 144 -12.47 5.67 22.91
CA LEU A 144 -12.26 5.15 21.55
C LEU A 144 -10.77 5.07 21.20
N MET A 145 -9.98 6.10 21.52
CA MET A 145 -8.53 6.10 21.29
C MET A 145 -7.85 4.94 22.03
N ARG A 146 -8.20 4.72 23.30
CA ARG A 146 -7.67 3.61 24.10
C ARG A 146 -8.09 2.25 23.55
N MET A 147 -9.36 2.10 23.17
CA MET A 147 -9.86 0.85 22.58
C MET A 147 -9.12 0.53 21.28
N ASN A 148 -8.94 1.50 20.38
CA ASN A 148 -8.22 1.30 19.12
C ASN A 148 -6.74 0.98 19.35
N LEU A 149 -6.08 1.64 20.30
CA LEU A 149 -4.71 1.31 20.66
C LEU A 149 -4.62 -0.14 21.17
N ARG A 150 -5.51 -0.52 22.09
CA ARG A 150 -5.57 -1.87 22.66
C ARG A 150 -5.88 -2.94 21.60
N LEU A 151 -6.74 -2.63 20.64
CA LEU A 151 -7.06 -3.49 19.49
C LEU A 151 -5.80 -3.77 18.66
N VAL A 152 -5.06 -2.72 18.27
CA VAL A 152 -3.83 -2.84 17.49
C VAL A 152 -2.77 -3.63 18.25
N GLU A 153 -2.51 -3.27 19.51
CA GLU A 153 -1.48 -3.91 20.34
C GLU A 153 -1.72 -5.42 20.52
N ASN A 154 -2.98 -5.83 20.66
CA ASN A 154 -3.35 -7.22 20.82
C ASN A 154 -3.23 -8.03 19.52
N LEU A 155 -3.54 -7.43 18.37
CA LEU A 155 -3.65 -8.15 17.10
C LEU A 155 -2.36 -8.15 16.27
N GLN A 156 -1.44 -7.21 16.51
CA GLN A 156 -0.23 -6.99 15.69
C GLN A 156 0.73 -8.20 15.58
N ASN A 157 0.68 -9.16 16.50
CA ASN A 157 1.61 -10.30 16.52
C ASN A 157 1.10 -11.54 15.76
N ASP A 158 -0.14 -11.54 15.27
CA ASP A 158 -0.65 -12.62 14.41
C ASP A 158 -0.46 -12.20 12.95
N SER A 159 0.36 -12.95 12.21
CA SER A 159 0.72 -12.63 10.81
C SER A 159 -0.45 -12.70 9.83
N ARG A 160 -1.60 -13.24 10.25
CA ARG A 160 -2.83 -13.29 9.44
C ARG A 160 -3.68 -12.03 9.61
N ILE A 161 -3.43 -11.22 10.65
CA ILE A 161 -4.32 -10.13 11.07
C ILE A 161 -3.73 -8.77 10.70
N PHE A 162 -4.53 -7.97 10.00
CA PHE A 162 -4.17 -6.65 9.52
C PHE A 162 -5.21 -5.63 10.00
N VAL A 163 -4.81 -4.75 10.92
CA VAL A 163 -5.66 -3.65 11.38
C VAL A 163 -5.59 -2.50 10.38
N LEU A 164 -6.73 -2.03 9.89
CA LEU A 164 -6.82 -0.94 8.91
C LEU A 164 -7.21 0.37 9.59
N ASP A 165 -6.52 1.46 9.27
CA ASP A 165 -6.79 2.79 9.86
C ASP A 165 -8.02 3.44 9.21
N ALA A 166 -9.19 3.09 9.73
CA ALA A 166 -10.45 3.67 9.27
C ALA A 166 -10.58 5.16 9.62
N ALA A 167 -9.81 5.68 10.59
CA ALA A 167 -9.81 7.10 10.91
C ALA A 167 -9.20 7.92 9.75
N ARG A 168 -8.23 7.36 9.03
CA ARG A 168 -7.72 7.95 7.78
C ARG A 168 -8.80 8.07 6.72
N TRP A 169 -9.67 7.08 6.58
CA TRP A 169 -10.81 7.15 5.66
C TRP A 169 -11.77 8.27 6.06
N VAL A 170 -12.01 8.45 7.36
CA VAL A 170 -12.82 9.55 7.88
C VAL A 170 -12.17 10.90 7.57
N ALA A 171 -10.84 11.03 7.73
CA ALA A 171 -10.13 12.26 7.43
C ALA A 171 -10.22 12.67 5.95
N VAL A 172 -10.30 11.70 5.03
CA VAL A 172 -10.45 11.96 3.59
C VAL A 172 -11.85 12.47 3.25
N HIS A 173 -12.90 11.89 3.83
CA HIS A 173 -14.29 12.18 3.46
C HIS A 173 -15.01 13.15 4.40
N GLY A 174 -14.46 13.41 5.59
CA GLY A 174 -15.07 14.24 6.62
C GLY A 174 -16.47 13.74 6.99
N GLU A 175 -17.44 14.66 7.05
CA GLU A 175 -18.83 14.35 7.37
C GLU A 175 -19.49 13.37 6.39
N LYS A 176 -19.04 13.33 5.12
CA LYS A 176 -19.55 12.41 4.09
C LYS A 176 -19.20 10.95 4.37
N SER A 177 -18.33 10.69 5.34
CA SER A 177 -18.02 9.35 5.82
C SER A 177 -19.24 8.64 6.37
N PHE A 178 -20.18 9.40 6.96
CA PHE A 178 -21.35 8.85 7.66
C PHE A 178 -22.66 9.25 6.98
N SER A 179 -23.69 8.43 7.14
CA SER A 179 -25.03 8.74 6.62
C SER A 179 -26.12 8.27 7.57
N GLN A 180 -26.73 9.21 8.31
CA GLN A 180 -27.90 8.93 9.14
C GLN A 180 -29.08 8.39 8.31
N ARG A 181 -29.26 8.91 7.09
CA ARG A 181 -30.30 8.44 6.17
C ARG A 181 -30.13 6.95 5.87
N LEU A 182 -28.92 6.52 5.47
CA LEU A 182 -28.67 5.11 5.18
C LEU A 182 -28.70 4.25 6.45
N TRP A 183 -28.30 4.80 7.59
CA TRP A 183 -28.45 4.12 8.88
C TRP A 183 -29.92 3.79 9.18
N TYR A 184 -30.83 4.75 9.04
CA TYR A 184 -32.25 4.52 9.33
C TYR A 184 -32.92 3.62 8.28
N LEU A 185 -32.54 3.72 7.00
CA LEU A 185 -33.17 2.95 5.93
C LEU A 185 -32.68 1.50 5.84
N SER A 186 -31.38 1.26 6.05
CA SER A 186 -30.76 -0.03 5.76
C SER A 186 -29.68 -0.44 6.74
N LYS A 187 -29.56 0.26 7.89
CA LYS A 187 -28.51 0.02 8.90
C LYS A 187 -27.10 0.08 8.31
N THR A 188 -26.90 0.95 7.32
CA THR A 188 -25.58 1.23 6.73
C THR A 188 -25.08 2.56 7.28
N PRO A 189 -24.10 2.59 8.20
CA PRO A 189 -23.67 3.83 8.86
C PRO A 189 -22.83 4.73 7.94
N PHE A 190 -22.24 4.16 6.89
CA PHE A 190 -21.25 4.84 6.06
C PHE A 190 -21.79 5.34 4.71
N GLY A 191 -21.21 6.45 4.23
CA GLY A 191 -21.41 6.95 2.88
C GLY A 191 -20.74 6.07 1.82
N PHE A 192 -21.24 6.15 0.58
CA PHE A 192 -20.76 5.28 -0.51
C PHE A 192 -19.29 5.55 -0.89
N GLU A 193 -18.84 6.80 -0.94
CA GLU A 193 -17.44 7.15 -1.27
C GLU A 193 -16.45 6.69 -0.20
N PHE A 194 -16.89 6.67 1.07
CA PHE A 194 -16.12 6.09 2.17
C PHE A 194 -15.95 4.58 1.99
N LEU A 195 -17.04 3.86 1.65
CA LEU A 195 -16.97 2.42 1.38
C LEU A 195 -16.11 2.10 0.15
N LYS A 196 -16.10 2.93 -0.90
CA LYS A 196 -15.16 2.78 -2.03
C LYS A 196 -13.71 2.89 -1.58
N THR A 197 -13.42 3.82 -0.68
CA THR A 197 -12.07 4.01 -0.14
C THR A 197 -11.64 2.81 0.69
N ALA A 198 -12.53 2.29 1.55
CA ALA A 198 -12.29 1.07 2.31
C ALA A 198 -12.07 -0.14 1.39
N ALA A 199 -12.94 -0.33 0.38
CA ALA A 199 -12.85 -1.43 -0.59
C ALA A 199 -11.50 -1.42 -1.32
N ALA A 200 -11.08 -0.26 -1.83
CA ALA A 200 -9.82 -0.13 -2.55
C ALA A 200 -8.59 -0.31 -1.62
N GLU A 201 -8.71 -0.10 -0.31
CA GLU A 201 -7.60 -0.29 0.64
C GLU A 201 -7.47 -1.76 1.03
N ILE A 202 -8.60 -2.42 1.27
CA ILE A 202 -8.65 -3.88 1.43
C ILE A 202 -8.07 -4.56 0.19
N LYS A 203 -8.51 -4.16 -1.02
CA LYS A 203 -8.00 -4.70 -2.28
C LYS A 203 -6.49 -4.53 -2.43
N ALA A 204 -5.98 -3.35 -2.11
CA ALA A 204 -4.54 -3.06 -2.16
C ALA A 204 -3.74 -3.90 -1.15
N ALA A 205 -4.27 -4.09 0.07
CA ALA A 205 -3.66 -4.95 1.06
C ALA A 205 -3.63 -6.42 0.60
N VAL A 206 -4.73 -6.91 -0.01
CA VAL A 206 -4.77 -8.26 -0.59
C VAL A 206 -3.74 -8.40 -1.71
N ARG A 207 -3.65 -7.42 -2.62
CA ARG A 207 -2.64 -7.38 -3.69
C ARG A 207 -1.21 -7.45 -3.14
N ALA A 208 -0.97 -6.80 -2.01
CA ALA A 208 0.32 -6.85 -1.32
C ALA A 208 0.63 -8.22 -0.72
N LEU A 209 -0.39 -8.89 -0.18
CA LEU A 209 -0.27 -10.22 0.41
C LEU A 209 -0.15 -11.33 -0.64
N THR A 210 -0.75 -11.16 -1.82
CA THR A 210 -0.64 -12.09 -2.96
C THR A 210 0.61 -11.86 -3.82
N GLY A 211 1.44 -10.86 -3.50
CA GLY A 211 2.71 -10.60 -4.19
C GLY A 211 2.57 -9.85 -5.52
N GLU A 212 1.43 -9.22 -5.76
CA GLU A 212 1.10 -8.48 -6.98
C GLU A 212 1.42 -6.97 -6.87
N THR A 213 2.33 -6.60 -5.97
CA THR A 213 2.74 -5.20 -5.80
C THR A 213 3.73 -4.73 -6.84
N ARG A 214 3.67 -3.43 -7.10
CA ARG A 214 4.64 -2.71 -7.90
C ARG A 214 5.89 -2.48 -7.06
N LYS A 215 7.04 -2.52 -7.72
CA LYS A 215 8.37 -2.50 -7.10
C LYS A 215 9.21 -1.33 -7.61
N LEU A 216 8.94 -0.84 -8.81
CA LEU A 216 9.72 0.20 -9.47
C LEU A 216 8.81 1.36 -9.88
N LEU A 217 9.16 2.56 -9.45
CA LEU A 217 8.59 3.82 -9.92
C LEU A 217 9.58 4.51 -10.84
N LEU A 218 9.22 4.60 -12.12
CA LEU A 218 9.95 5.34 -13.13
C LEU A 218 9.37 6.74 -13.25
N VAL A 219 10.24 7.74 -13.20
CA VAL A 219 9.86 9.16 -13.29
C VAL A 219 10.54 9.81 -14.48
N ASP A 220 9.81 10.70 -15.14
CA ASP A 220 10.41 11.71 -16.02
C ASP A 220 11.16 12.80 -15.21
N LEU A 221 11.87 13.71 -15.89
CA LEU A 221 12.63 14.80 -15.25
C LEU A 221 12.00 16.18 -15.43
N ASP A 222 12.05 16.75 -16.63
CA ASP A 222 11.58 18.10 -16.90
C ASP A 222 10.06 18.19 -16.71
N GLU A 223 9.58 19.26 -16.10
CA GLU A 223 8.17 19.42 -15.70
C GLU A 223 7.62 18.29 -14.80
N THR A 224 8.48 17.39 -14.29
CA THR A 224 8.12 16.25 -13.43
C THR A 224 8.83 16.32 -12.07
N LEU A 225 10.16 16.26 -12.03
CA LEU A 225 10.96 16.41 -10.80
C LEU A 225 11.30 17.87 -10.47
N TRP A 226 11.31 18.74 -11.47
CA TRP A 226 11.50 20.18 -11.36
C TRP A 226 10.69 20.88 -12.46
N GLY A 227 10.51 22.19 -12.34
CA GLY A 227 9.88 22.99 -13.39
C GLY A 227 10.90 23.57 -14.37
N GLY A 228 10.54 23.65 -15.65
CA GLY A 228 11.39 24.10 -16.73
C GLY A 228 12.15 22.98 -17.42
N ILE A 229 12.57 23.25 -18.67
CA ILE A 229 13.36 22.36 -19.50
C ILE A 229 14.85 22.62 -19.22
N VAL A 230 15.53 21.67 -18.57
CA VAL A 230 16.91 21.88 -18.08
C VAL A 230 17.89 22.22 -19.21
N GLY A 231 17.68 21.69 -20.41
CA GLY A 231 18.50 21.98 -21.58
C GLY A 231 18.40 23.43 -22.07
N ASP A 232 17.28 24.09 -21.81
CA ASP A 232 17.01 25.46 -22.27
C ASP A 232 17.41 26.50 -21.22
N VAL A 233 17.06 26.26 -19.96
CA VAL A 233 17.26 27.23 -18.87
C VAL A 233 18.55 27.04 -18.10
N GLY A 234 19.19 25.87 -18.23
CA GLY A 234 20.33 25.45 -17.43
C GLY A 234 19.94 25.02 -16.02
N TRP A 235 20.74 24.13 -15.42
CA TRP A 235 20.39 23.52 -14.13
C TRP A 235 20.25 24.51 -12.99
N GLN A 236 20.90 25.68 -13.03
CA GLN A 236 20.81 26.69 -11.98
C GLN A 236 19.44 27.38 -11.94
N ASN A 237 18.68 27.32 -13.04
CA ASN A 237 17.44 28.08 -13.21
C ASN A 237 16.19 27.20 -13.30
N VAL A 238 16.31 25.88 -13.14
CA VAL A 238 15.12 25.03 -13.01
C VAL A 238 14.38 25.41 -11.73
N ARG A 239 13.04 25.35 -11.76
CA ARG A 239 12.20 25.70 -10.62
C ARG A 239 12.15 24.54 -9.64
N LEU A 240 12.84 24.69 -8.52
CA LEU A 240 12.85 23.69 -7.46
C LEU A 240 13.19 24.31 -6.09
N GLY A 241 12.33 24.07 -5.10
CA GLY A 241 12.46 24.57 -3.73
C GLY A 241 12.44 26.09 -3.60
N GLY A 242 13.12 26.60 -2.57
CA GLY A 242 13.20 28.03 -2.26
C GLY A 242 11.87 28.62 -1.79
N ILE A 243 11.68 29.92 -2.03
CA ILE A 243 10.44 30.66 -1.69
C ILE A 243 9.38 30.65 -2.81
N ASP A 244 9.64 29.92 -3.90
CA ASP A 244 8.71 29.77 -5.02
C ASP A 244 7.68 28.67 -4.70
N PRO A 245 6.38 28.97 -4.60
CA PRO A 245 5.37 27.95 -4.27
C PRO A 245 5.35 26.75 -5.24
N ILE A 246 5.68 26.96 -6.52
CA ILE A 246 5.77 25.86 -7.49
C ILE A 246 7.04 25.06 -7.28
N GLY A 247 8.18 25.72 -7.05
CA GLY A 247 9.43 25.06 -6.68
C GLY A 247 9.27 24.22 -5.41
N GLU A 248 8.61 24.73 -4.38
CA GLU A 248 8.27 23.99 -3.16
C GLU A 248 7.42 22.75 -3.46
N ALA A 249 6.43 22.85 -4.36
CA ALA A 249 5.60 21.71 -4.76
C ALA A 249 6.42 20.60 -5.43
N PHE A 250 7.35 20.93 -6.33
CA PHE A 250 8.27 19.95 -6.93
C PHE A 250 9.17 19.29 -5.87
N ARG A 251 9.70 20.09 -4.93
CA ARG A 251 10.51 19.59 -3.81
C ARG A 251 9.71 18.66 -2.91
N ASP A 252 8.45 18.98 -2.65
CA ASP A 252 7.56 18.15 -1.83
C ASP A 252 7.19 16.83 -2.54
N PHE A 253 7.01 16.87 -3.86
CA PHE A 253 6.88 15.66 -4.66
C PHE A 253 8.11 14.76 -4.55
N GLN A 254 9.33 15.31 -4.63
CA GLN A 254 10.56 14.53 -4.42
C GLN A 254 10.67 13.94 -3.00
N LEU A 255 10.20 14.66 -1.97
CA LEU A 255 10.11 14.10 -0.61
C LEU A 255 9.15 12.90 -0.54
N GLY A 256 8.04 12.94 -1.29
CA GLY A 256 7.13 11.81 -1.48
C GLY A 256 7.82 10.61 -2.12
N LEU A 257 8.54 10.81 -3.22
CA LEU A 257 9.33 9.75 -3.88
C LEU A 257 10.37 9.15 -2.92
N LYS A 258 11.06 9.99 -2.15
CA LYS A 258 12.04 9.53 -1.13
C LYS A 258 11.38 8.77 0.01
N ALA A 259 10.14 9.12 0.38
CA ALA A 259 9.36 8.34 1.35
C ALA A 259 9.01 6.95 0.83
N LEU A 260 8.64 6.82 -0.46
CA LEU A 260 8.44 5.52 -1.10
C LEU A 260 9.75 4.71 -1.15
N LYS A 261 10.88 5.34 -1.49
CA LYS A 261 12.20 4.68 -1.47
C LYS A 261 12.50 4.06 -0.11
N ARG A 262 12.26 4.80 0.97
CA ARG A 262 12.48 4.31 2.35
C ARG A 262 11.59 3.11 2.73
N ARG A 263 10.51 2.87 1.97
CA ARG A 263 9.64 1.69 2.11
C ARG A 263 10.06 0.53 1.19
N GLY A 264 11.19 0.66 0.49
CA GLY A 264 11.73 -0.38 -0.40
C GLY A 264 11.28 -0.30 -1.86
N VAL A 265 10.59 0.78 -2.25
CA VAL A 265 10.27 1.05 -3.66
C VAL A 265 11.53 1.51 -4.39
N LEU A 266 11.84 0.88 -5.52
CA LEU A 266 12.94 1.31 -6.39
C LEU A 266 12.50 2.54 -7.18
N LEU A 267 13.40 3.51 -7.31
CA LEU A 267 13.20 4.64 -8.20
C LEU A 267 14.07 4.47 -9.44
N GLY A 268 13.58 4.88 -10.61
CA GLY A 268 14.39 5.00 -11.81
C GLY A 268 13.97 6.21 -12.63
N ILE A 269 14.83 6.63 -13.56
CA ILE A 269 14.55 7.77 -14.43
C ILE A 269 14.36 7.29 -15.87
N VAL A 270 13.30 7.76 -16.53
CA VAL A 270 13.14 7.62 -17.98
C VAL A 270 12.75 8.98 -18.54
N SER A 271 13.73 9.65 -19.15
CA SER A 271 13.58 11.04 -19.60
C SER A 271 14.24 11.31 -20.94
N LYS A 272 13.71 12.31 -21.66
CA LYS A 272 14.26 12.80 -22.93
C LYS A 272 15.09 14.05 -22.69
N ASN A 273 16.36 13.86 -22.35
CA ASN A 273 17.33 14.92 -22.15
C ASN A 273 18.72 14.51 -22.63
N GLU A 274 19.63 15.48 -22.65
CA GLU A 274 21.07 15.21 -22.63
C GLU A 274 21.48 14.71 -21.23
N GLU A 275 22.07 13.51 -21.18
CA GLU A 275 22.36 12.81 -19.92
C GLU A 275 23.26 13.63 -19.00
N SER A 276 24.35 14.20 -19.52
CA SER A 276 25.30 14.97 -18.72
C SER A 276 24.65 16.17 -18.03
N THR A 277 23.78 16.88 -18.75
CA THR A 277 23.07 18.08 -18.27
C THR A 277 22.06 17.72 -17.18
N ALA A 278 21.25 16.70 -17.41
CA ALA A 278 20.26 16.24 -16.44
C ALA A 278 20.92 15.71 -15.15
N LEU A 279 21.99 14.92 -15.29
CA LEU A 279 22.74 14.40 -14.15
C LEU A 279 23.48 15.50 -13.38
N GLU A 280 23.93 16.57 -14.06
CA GLU A 280 24.48 17.75 -13.40
C GLU A 280 23.42 18.45 -12.53
N ALA A 281 22.19 18.62 -13.01
CA ALA A 281 21.11 19.18 -12.21
C ALA A 281 20.85 18.39 -10.92
N ILE A 282 20.76 17.06 -11.02
CA ILE A 282 20.55 16.16 -9.87
C ILE A 282 21.68 16.28 -8.84
N ARG A 283 22.94 16.42 -9.30
CA ARG A 283 24.12 16.53 -8.43
C ARG A 283 24.25 17.91 -7.80
N SER A 284 24.10 18.96 -8.59
CA SER A 284 24.57 20.30 -8.26
C SER A 284 23.48 21.20 -7.69
N HIS A 285 22.20 20.96 -8.03
CA HIS A 285 21.13 21.84 -7.55
C HIS A 285 20.92 21.68 -6.03
N PRO A 286 20.96 22.78 -5.25
CA PRO A 286 20.95 22.71 -3.79
C PRO A 286 19.62 22.17 -3.23
N GLU A 287 18.49 22.51 -3.87
CA GLU A 287 17.15 22.09 -3.44
C GLU A 287 16.74 20.68 -3.91
N MET A 288 17.60 19.98 -4.67
CA MET A 288 17.34 18.59 -5.04
C MET A 288 17.34 17.70 -3.80
N VAL A 289 16.23 16.98 -3.61
CA VAL A 289 16.04 16.06 -2.49
C VAL A 289 16.54 14.66 -2.87
N LEU A 290 16.28 14.26 -4.11
CA LEU A 290 16.77 13.02 -4.70
C LEU A 290 18.18 13.21 -5.25
N ARG A 291 19.06 12.25 -4.98
CA ARG A 291 20.43 12.18 -5.52
C ARG A 291 20.57 10.98 -6.45
N GLN A 292 21.69 10.89 -7.17
CA GLN A 292 21.91 9.77 -8.10
C GLN A 292 21.79 8.40 -7.42
N ASP A 293 22.30 8.27 -6.20
CA ASP A 293 22.22 7.06 -5.37
C ASP A 293 20.79 6.75 -4.86
N ASP A 294 19.81 7.62 -5.13
CA ASP A 294 18.40 7.33 -4.90
C ASP A 294 17.76 6.49 -6.00
N PHE A 295 18.38 6.39 -7.18
CA PHE A 295 17.85 5.69 -8.34
C PHE A 295 18.57 4.36 -8.58
N ALA A 296 17.82 3.29 -8.83
CA ALA A 296 18.36 1.97 -9.19
C ALA A 296 18.94 1.93 -10.61
N GLY A 297 18.52 2.87 -11.48
CA GLY A 297 19.05 3.06 -12.81
C GLY A 297 18.28 4.15 -13.56
N TRP A 298 18.78 4.52 -14.74
CA TRP A 298 18.16 5.55 -15.57
C TRP A 298 18.38 5.29 -17.06
N ARG A 299 17.49 5.90 -17.86
CA ARG A 299 17.62 6.10 -19.29
C ARG A 299 17.33 7.56 -19.58
N ILE A 300 18.37 8.32 -19.88
CA ILE A 300 18.28 9.74 -20.18
C ILE A 300 18.87 9.93 -21.58
N ASN A 301 18.00 9.90 -22.59
CA ASN A 301 18.38 9.98 -23.99
C ASN A 301 17.16 10.32 -24.86
N TRP A 302 17.36 10.53 -26.15
CA TRP A 302 16.27 10.90 -27.08
C TRP A 302 15.48 9.72 -27.66
N GLN A 303 15.64 8.50 -27.14
CA GLN A 303 14.89 7.32 -27.61
C GLN A 303 13.44 7.32 -27.10
N ASP A 304 12.61 6.46 -27.68
CA ASP A 304 11.22 6.25 -27.25
C ASP A 304 11.19 5.74 -25.79
N LYS A 305 10.35 6.36 -24.95
CA LYS A 305 10.31 6.03 -23.52
C LYS A 305 9.86 4.59 -23.26
N ALA A 306 9.02 3.99 -24.10
CA ALA A 306 8.63 2.59 -23.94
C ALA A 306 9.83 1.65 -24.15
N GLN A 307 10.69 1.93 -25.14
CA GLN A 307 11.93 1.16 -25.32
C GLN A 307 12.87 1.34 -24.13
N ASN A 308 13.06 2.57 -23.66
CA ASN A 308 13.88 2.84 -22.49
C ASN A 308 13.36 2.14 -21.22
N ILE A 309 12.04 2.07 -21.02
CA ILE A 309 11.44 1.32 -19.91
C ILE A 309 11.76 -0.18 -20.05
N LEU A 310 11.58 -0.77 -21.23
CA LEU A 310 11.92 -2.19 -21.47
C LEU A 310 13.38 -2.48 -21.12
N ASP A 311 14.30 -1.66 -21.62
CA ASP A 311 15.73 -1.85 -21.44
C ASP A 311 16.14 -1.72 -19.97
N LEU A 312 15.59 -0.73 -19.25
CA LEU A 312 15.89 -0.52 -17.83
C LEU A 312 15.28 -1.62 -16.95
N VAL A 313 14.05 -2.04 -17.24
CA VAL A 313 13.36 -3.09 -16.49
C VAL A 313 14.08 -4.44 -16.66
N SER A 314 14.57 -4.72 -17.88
CA SER A 314 15.43 -5.86 -18.19
C SER A 314 16.76 -5.81 -17.44
N GLU A 315 17.46 -4.66 -17.44
CA GLU A 315 18.70 -4.44 -16.66
C GLU A 315 18.49 -4.74 -15.17
N LEU A 316 17.31 -4.40 -14.64
CA LEU A 316 16.96 -4.61 -13.23
C LEU A 316 16.38 -6.01 -12.93
N ASN A 317 16.27 -6.90 -13.92
CA ASN A 317 15.64 -8.22 -13.81
C ASN A 317 14.23 -8.16 -13.17
N LEU A 318 13.44 -7.17 -13.59
CA LEU A 318 12.06 -6.98 -13.14
C LEU A 318 11.07 -7.31 -14.27
N GLY A 319 9.83 -7.61 -13.90
CA GLY A 319 8.72 -7.71 -14.84
C GLY A 319 7.99 -6.38 -15.02
N LEU A 320 7.44 -6.11 -16.20
CA LEU A 320 6.71 -4.87 -16.51
C LEU A 320 5.49 -4.65 -15.59
N GLN A 321 4.83 -5.73 -15.17
CA GLN A 321 3.73 -5.71 -14.21
C GLN A 321 4.14 -5.16 -12.82
N SER A 322 5.44 -5.02 -12.54
CA SER A 322 5.95 -4.42 -11.31
C SER A 322 6.28 -2.93 -11.43
N VAL A 323 6.06 -2.34 -12.60
CA VAL A 323 6.50 -0.98 -12.93
C VAL A 323 5.34 0.00 -12.87
N VAL A 324 5.61 1.19 -12.34
CA VAL A 324 4.76 2.37 -12.46
C VAL A 324 5.56 3.43 -13.20
N PHE A 325 4.94 4.12 -14.16
CA PHE A 325 5.58 5.21 -14.89
C PHE A 325 4.78 6.51 -14.74
N VAL A 326 5.43 7.57 -14.26
CA VAL A 326 4.84 8.90 -14.10
C VAL A 326 5.59 9.92 -14.94
N ASP A 327 4.81 10.76 -15.62
CA ASP A 327 5.27 11.72 -16.62
C ASP A 327 4.22 12.84 -16.72
N ASP A 328 4.65 14.09 -16.80
CA ASP A 328 3.73 15.23 -16.95
C ASP A 328 3.04 15.22 -18.32
N SER A 329 3.72 14.74 -19.36
CA SER A 329 3.25 14.72 -20.73
C SER A 329 2.16 13.65 -20.95
N PRO A 330 0.90 14.05 -21.24
CA PRO A 330 -0.16 13.08 -21.53
C PRO A 330 0.13 12.25 -22.79
N VAL A 331 0.92 12.77 -23.73
CA VAL A 331 1.32 12.07 -24.96
C VAL A 331 2.28 10.93 -24.64
N GLU A 332 3.32 11.19 -23.82
CA GLU A 332 4.25 10.14 -23.40
C GLU A 332 3.55 9.08 -22.54
N ARG A 333 2.67 9.49 -21.62
CA ARG A 333 1.83 8.56 -20.85
C ARG A 333 0.98 7.66 -21.75
N ALA A 334 0.28 8.23 -22.73
CA ALA A 334 -0.53 7.47 -23.67
C ALA A 334 0.31 6.51 -24.52
N ARG A 335 1.47 6.97 -25.00
CA ARG A 335 2.41 6.17 -25.80
C ARG A 335 2.91 4.95 -25.01
N VAL A 336 3.35 5.14 -23.77
CA VAL A 336 3.80 4.06 -22.89
C VAL A 336 2.65 3.10 -22.58
N ARG A 337 1.47 3.61 -22.23
CA ARG A 337 0.29 2.77 -21.95
C ARG A 337 -0.12 1.89 -23.14
N GLN A 338 -0.03 2.42 -24.35
CA GLN A 338 -0.32 1.66 -25.57
C GLN A 338 0.77 0.62 -25.87
N ALA A 339 2.03 0.98 -25.70
CA ALA A 339 3.16 0.12 -26.03
C ALA A 339 3.39 -1.01 -25.00
N LEU A 340 3.14 -0.71 -23.71
CA LEU A 340 3.43 -1.58 -22.57
C LEU A 340 2.20 -1.67 -21.63
N PRO A 341 1.17 -2.45 -22.00
CA PRO A 341 -0.07 -2.54 -21.22
C PRO A 341 0.12 -2.99 -19.75
N ASP A 342 1.18 -3.76 -19.46
CA ASP A 342 1.48 -4.24 -18.11
C ASP A 342 2.05 -3.15 -17.18
N VAL A 343 2.60 -2.06 -17.75
CA VAL A 343 3.12 -0.93 -16.99
C VAL A 343 1.95 -0.09 -16.49
N PHE A 344 1.89 0.16 -15.19
CA PHE A 344 0.86 1.03 -14.64
C PHE A 344 1.23 2.49 -14.90
N VAL A 345 0.44 3.15 -15.74
CA VAL A 345 0.60 4.56 -16.07
C VAL A 345 -0.60 5.32 -15.51
N PRO A 346 -0.54 5.84 -14.27
CA PRO A 346 -1.63 6.60 -13.69
C PRO A 346 -1.88 7.89 -14.48
N GLU A 347 -3.12 8.39 -14.41
CA GLU A 347 -3.32 9.79 -14.79
C GLU A 347 -2.60 10.69 -13.80
N TRP A 348 -1.89 11.66 -14.36
CA TRP A 348 -1.00 12.52 -13.58
C TRP A 348 -1.52 13.96 -13.60
N PRO A 349 -1.65 14.62 -12.45
CA PRO A 349 -2.24 15.94 -12.39
C PRO A 349 -1.33 16.97 -13.05
N ALA A 350 -1.94 17.82 -13.89
CA ALA A 350 -1.27 18.98 -14.47
C ALA A 350 -0.87 20.00 -13.39
N ASP A 351 -1.68 20.13 -12.33
CA ASP A 351 -1.33 20.92 -11.17
C ASP A 351 -0.27 20.22 -10.31
N VAL A 352 0.91 20.81 -10.29
CA VAL A 352 2.08 20.34 -9.54
C VAL A 352 1.82 20.25 -8.04
N MET A 353 1.00 21.15 -7.49
CA MET A 353 0.72 21.22 -6.05
C MET A 353 -0.02 19.98 -5.54
N GLY A 354 -0.77 19.28 -6.41
CA GLY A 354 -1.48 18.05 -6.07
C GLY A 354 -0.65 16.76 -6.20
N ARG A 355 0.53 16.80 -6.84
CA ARG A 355 1.25 15.58 -7.25
C ARG A 355 1.69 14.70 -6.10
N LYS A 356 2.18 15.26 -4.99
CA LYS A 356 2.53 14.46 -3.81
C LYS A 356 1.30 13.76 -3.23
N SER A 357 0.16 14.44 -3.17
CA SER A 357 -1.08 13.85 -2.67
C SER A 357 -1.50 12.66 -3.53
N VAL A 358 -1.48 12.81 -4.85
CA VAL A 358 -1.76 11.72 -5.81
C VAL A 358 -0.76 10.59 -5.67
N LEU A 359 0.54 10.88 -5.55
CA LEU A 359 1.59 9.89 -5.33
C LEU A 359 1.32 9.05 -4.07
N MET A 360 0.96 9.70 -2.96
CA MET A 360 0.70 9.02 -1.68
C MET A 360 -0.65 8.28 -1.65
N GLN A 361 -1.49 8.48 -2.66
CA GLN A 361 -2.74 7.73 -2.86
C GLN A 361 -2.57 6.53 -3.78
N LEU A 362 -1.41 6.35 -4.43
CA LEU A 362 -1.11 5.15 -5.20
C LEU A 362 -1.05 3.93 -4.28
N ARG A 363 -2.00 3.01 -4.41
CA ARG A 363 -2.14 1.80 -3.59
C ARG A 363 -1.47 0.57 -4.21
N CYS A 364 -0.55 0.82 -5.13
CA CYS A 364 0.14 -0.22 -5.88
C CYS A 364 1.54 -0.52 -5.31
N PHE A 365 1.96 0.20 -4.28
CA PHE A 365 3.24 0.03 -3.57
C PHE A 365 3.10 -0.45 -2.13
N ASP A 366 1.89 -0.89 -1.73
CA ASP A 366 1.64 -1.37 -0.38
C ASP A 366 2.50 -2.61 -0.10
N ALA A 367 2.98 -2.76 1.13
CA ALA A 367 3.75 -3.93 1.55
C ALA A 367 3.31 -4.33 2.96
N PRO A 368 3.04 -5.63 3.22
CA PRO A 368 2.64 -6.09 4.55
C PRO A 368 3.78 -5.97 5.57
N LEU A 369 5.03 -6.04 5.09
CA LEU A 369 6.24 -5.85 5.87
C LEU A 369 7.33 -5.23 4.98
N VAL A 370 8.08 -4.27 5.51
CA VAL A 370 9.30 -3.75 4.88
C VAL A 370 10.50 -4.43 5.53
N THR A 371 11.22 -5.27 4.77
CA THR A 371 12.42 -5.94 5.29
C THR A 371 13.66 -5.05 5.16
N THR A 372 14.71 -5.35 5.94
CA THR A 372 16.01 -4.66 5.83
C THR A 372 16.62 -4.78 4.43
N GLU A 373 16.39 -5.91 3.75
CA GLU A 373 16.81 -6.15 2.37
C GLU A 373 16.02 -5.28 1.38
N ASP A 374 14.73 -5.03 1.62
CA ASP A 374 13.93 -4.12 0.79
C ASP A 374 14.46 -2.69 0.86
N VAL A 375 14.87 -2.23 2.05
CA VAL A 375 15.52 -0.92 2.25
C VAL A 375 16.89 -0.85 1.58
N GLY A 376 17.64 -1.96 1.57
CA GLY A 376 18.97 -2.08 0.96
C GLY A 376 18.97 -2.34 -0.56
N ARG A 377 17.80 -2.60 -1.16
CA ARG A 377 17.69 -3.14 -2.52
C ARG A 377 18.34 -2.26 -3.59
N THR A 378 18.22 -0.93 -3.48
CA THR A 378 18.88 0.01 -4.40
C THR A 378 20.41 -0.19 -4.39
N ASN A 379 21.01 -0.39 -3.23
CA ASN A 379 22.46 -0.62 -3.11
C ASN A 379 22.88 -1.97 -3.72
N MET A 380 22.00 -2.98 -3.66
CA MET A 380 22.25 -4.28 -4.31
C MET A 380 22.30 -4.15 -5.83
N TYR A 381 21.43 -3.32 -6.42
CA TYR A 381 21.48 -3.02 -7.86
C TYR A 381 22.74 -2.25 -8.26
N PHE A 382 23.17 -1.27 -7.46
CA PHE A 382 24.45 -0.60 -7.69
C PHE A 382 25.63 -1.57 -7.62
N ALA A 383 25.62 -2.50 -6.64
CA ALA A 383 26.64 -3.52 -6.53
C ALA A 383 26.60 -4.49 -7.73
N GLU A 384 25.42 -4.90 -8.19
CA GLU A 384 25.25 -5.76 -9.36
C GLU A 384 25.73 -5.09 -10.64
N LYS A 385 25.39 -3.81 -10.84
CA LYS A 385 25.86 -3.02 -11.99
C LYS A 385 27.38 -2.92 -12.02
N LYS A 386 28.01 -2.68 -10.86
CA LYS A 386 29.48 -2.72 -10.73
C LYS A 386 30.05 -4.11 -11.05
N ARG A 387 29.40 -5.19 -10.59
CA ARG A 387 29.80 -6.58 -10.91
C ARG A 387 29.71 -6.89 -12.40
N GLN A 388 28.66 -6.43 -13.08
CA GLN A 388 28.48 -6.62 -14.52
C GLN A 388 29.48 -5.81 -15.33
N ALA A 389 29.72 -4.54 -14.97
CA ALA A 389 30.75 -3.72 -15.60
C ALA A 389 32.16 -4.34 -15.44
N ALA A 390 32.48 -4.85 -14.25
CA ALA A 390 33.74 -5.56 -14.00
C ALA A 390 33.83 -6.88 -14.81
N ARG A 391 32.71 -7.58 -15.05
CA ARG A 391 32.69 -8.81 -15.87
C ARG A 391 33.20 -8.57 -17.29
N THR A 392 32.92 -7.41 -17.87
CA THR A 392 33.42 -7.00 -19.20
C THR A 392 34.93 -6.75 -19.24
N GLU A 393 35.58 -6.57 -18.08
CA GLU A 393 37.02 -6.27 -17.97
C GLU A 393 37.87 -7.51 -17.63
N VAL A 394 37.27 -8.65 -17.27
CA VAL A 394 37.98 -9.86 -16.82
C VAL A 394 38.06 -10.90 -17.95
N ALA A 395 39.24 -11.50 -18.13
CA ALA A 395 39.55 -12.37 -19.28
C ALA A 395 38.91 -13.78 -19.21
N SER A 396 38.45 -14.22 -18.03
CA SER A 396 37.86 -15.55 -17.84
C SER A 396 36.74 -15.59 -16.78
N LEU A 397 35.84 -16.58 -16.90
CA LEU A 397 34.75 -16.80 -15.95
C LEU A 397 35.25 -17.14 -14.54
N GLY A 398 36.37 -17.86 -14.42
CA GLY A 398 36.96 -18.25 -13.14
C GLY A 398 37.51 -17.06 -12.35
N GLU A 399 38.30 -16.21 -13.00
CA GLU A 399 38.83 -14.98 -12.39
C GLU A 399 37.71 -14.02 -11.97
N TRP A 400 36.63 -13.97 -12.75
CA TRP A 400 35.46 -13.18 -12.38
C TRP A 400 34.80 -13.73 -11.11
N LEU A 401 34.53 -15.03 -11.01
CA LEU A 401 33.93 -15.63 -9.82
C LEU A 401 34.80 -15.46 -8.56
N ASP A 402 36.11 -15.59 -8.68
CA ASP A 402 37.05 -15.37 -7.57
C ASP A 402 37.04 -13.89 -7.11
N SER A 403 36.93 -12.95 -8.05
CA SER A 403 36.83 -11.52 -7.74
C SER A 403 35.58 -11.14 -6.95
N LEU A 404 34.50 -11.93 -7.05
CA LEU A 404 33.23 -11.65 -6.38
C LEU A 404 33.26 -11.96 -4.88
N ASN A 405 34.22 -12.76 -4.40
CA ASN A 405 34.38 -13.15 -2.99
C ASN A 405 33.04 -13.56 -2.32
N ILE A 406 32.26 -14.38 -3.04
CA ILE A 406 30.91 -14.78 -2.63
C ILE A 406 30.97 -15.60 -1.34
N ARG A 407 30.23 -15.17 -0.31
CA ARG A 407 30.03 -15.93 0.92
C ARG A 407 28.55 -16.33 1.00
N VAL A 408 28.30 -17.63 1.12
CA VAL A 408 26.94 -18.18 1.29
C VAL A 408 26.79 -18.63 2.74
N ALA A 409 25.74 -18.15 3.41
CA ALA A 409 25.30 -18.65 4.70
C ALA A 409 23.97 -19.38 4.52
N ALA A 410 23.87 -20.60 5.05
CA ALA A 410 22.65 -21.38 5.07
C ALA A 410 22.17 -21.50 6.52
N GLU A 411 20.92 -21.14 6.79
CA GLU A 411 20.34 -21.12 8.12
C GLU A 411 19.04 -21.96 8.15
N PRO A 412 18.77 -22.69 9.24
CA PRO A 412 17.49 -23.38 9.41
C PRO A 412 16.34 -22.37 9.59
N LEU A 413 15.14 -22.77 9.19
CA LEU A 413 13.92 -21.99 9.37
C LEU A 413 13.62 -21.82 10.88
N HIS A 414 13.40 -20.58 11.31
CA HIS A 414 13.07 -20.21 12.68
C HIS A 414 12.18 -18.94 12.68
N GLU A 415 11.59 -18.59 13.82
CA GLU A 415 10.63 -17.47 13.91
C GLU A 415 11.17 -16.16 13.31
N ALA A 416 12.42 -15.79 13.62
CA ALA A 416 13.03 -14.56 13.10
C ALA A 416 13.33 -14.53 11.58
N ASN A 417 13.22 -15.65 10.84
CA ASN A 417 13.42 -15.69 9.38
C ASN A 417 12.18 -16.17 8.61
N LEU A 418 11.06 -16.41 9.30
CA LEU A 418 9.84 -16.98 8.74
C LEU A 418 9.13 -16.03 7.76
N ASP A 419 9.07 -14.74 8.09
CA ASP A 419 8.52 -13.71 7.19
C ASP A 419 9.30 -13.63 5.88
N ARG A 420 10.64 -13.74 5.97
CA ARG A 420 11.52 -13.70 4.81
C ARG A 420 11.36 -14.95 3.95
N ALA A 421 11.30 -16.13 4.56
CA ALA A 421 11.05 -17.39 3.87
C ALA A 421 9.70 -17.36 3.13
N THR A 422 8.66 -16.83 3.77
CA THR A 422 7.33 -16.65 3.17
C THR A 422 7.39 -15.68 1.99
N GLN A 423 8.09 -14.56 2.14
CA GLN A 423 8.33 -13.61 1.04
C GLN A 423 9.07 -14.25 -0.14
N LEU A 424 10.03 -15.16 0.09
CA LEU A 424 10.74 -15.90 -0.97
C LEU A 424 9.84 -16.90 -1.68
N LEU A 425 9.05 -17.66 -0.93
CA LEU A 425 8.08 -18.60 -1.50
C LEU A 425 7.11 -17.87 -2.42
N ASN A 426 6.57 -16.73 -1.98
CA ASN A 426 5.69 -15.88 -2.79
C ASN A 426 6.41 -15.21 -3.98
N LYS A 427 7.75 -15.13 -3.98
CA LYS A 427 8.57 -14.64 -5.10
C LYS A 427 8.89 -15.72 -6.15
N THR A 428 8.60 -16.99 -5.88
CA THR A 428 9.01 -18.10 -6.76
C THR A 428 7.98 -18.31 -7.87
N ASN A 429 8.25 -17.77 -9.06
CA ASN A 429 7.50 -18.08 -10.28
C ASN A 429 8.21 -19.19 -11.08
N GLN A 430 7.45 -19.96 -11.87
CA GLN A 430 7.93 -21.10 -12.69
C GLN A 430 9.08 -20.80 -13.68
N MET A 431 9.49 -19.53 -13.83
CA MET A 431 10.66 -19.11 -14.62
C MET A 431 11.99 -19.27 -13.87
N ASN A 432 11.95 -19.63 -12.57
CA ASN A 432 13.12 -19.84 -11.70
C ASN A 432 13.29 -21.30 -11.23
N LEU A 433 12.74 -22.28 -11.96
CA LEU A 433 12.96 -23.71 -11.73
C LEU A 433 14.04 -24.27 -12.64
#